data_AF-A0A7K0PIH1-F1
#
_entry.id   AF-A0A7K0PIH1-F1
#
_cell.length_a   1.000
_cell.length_b   1.000
_cell.length_c   1.000
_cell.angle_alpha   90.00
_cell.angle_beta   90.00
_cell.angle_gamma   90.00
#
_symmetry.space_group_name_H-M   'P 1'
#
loop_
_entity.id
_entity.type
_entity.pdbx_description
1 polymer ?
#
loop_
_entity_poly.entity_id
_entity_poly.type
_entity_poly.pdbx_seq_one_letter_code
_entity_poly.pdbx_strand_id
1 'polypeptide(L)'
;MVVRVIRHPRPTGAPSALRTALVACLTVLALLVPAVGVATADTFDDIYTDFRKTQEIAACKYTVAELRDAKDRLGSDSEQYLPGFPDALDKAIAAGGSCDDDAKPSGSGSSGGSGGSTPSAPTTTPSTAAPATTTTTTQTAPATTTAPVAPAPTTPAPAAAVQPAPAAQDGVIAARAETADDGPEGWTWAVLAAAIVAAAALGWAFVNATGRVAWLTPLGHSMGEAGWRISLRWAEFRDWMRFGTGR
;
A
#
# COMPACT_ATOMS: atom_id res chain seq x y z
N MET A 1 -15.55 -21.31 -74.30
CA MET A 1 -15.55 -21.24 -72.83
C MET A 1 -16.08 -19.88 -72.42
N VAL A 2 -17.25 -19.83 -71.76
CA VAL A 2 -17.88 -18.57 -71.34
C VAL A 2 -17.47 -18.28 -69.91
N VAL A 3 -16.62 -17.27 -69.71
CA VAL A 3 -16.19 -16.82 -68.38
C VAL A 3 -17.30 -15.95 -67.80
N ARG A 4 -18.10 -16.50 -66.87
CA ARG A 4 -19.08 -15.73 -66.10
C ARG A 4 -18.35 -14.95 -65.01
N VAL A 5 -18.28 -13.63 -65.18
CA VAL A 5 -17.81 -12.71 -64.15
C VAL A 5 -18.93 -12.54 -63.11
N ILE A 6 -18.79 -13.20 -61.96
CA ILE A 6 -19.68 -13.00 -60.81
C ILE A 6 -19.32 -11.66 -60.17
N ARG A 7 -20.13 -10.63 -60.40
CA ARG A 7 -20.01 -9.35 -59.69
C ARG A 7 -20.68 -9.50 -58.33
N HIS A 8 -19.91 -9.51 -57.26
CA HIS A 8 -20.46 -9.45 -55.91
C HIS A 8 -21.11 -8.08 -55.67
N PRO A 9 -22.34 -8.03 -55.13
CA PRO A 9 -23.01 -6.78 -54.80
C PRO A 9 -22.17 -6.03 -53.76
N ARG A 10 -21.88 -4.76 -54.03
CA ARG A 10 -21.21 -3.88 -53.06
C ARG A 10 -22.21 -3.56 -51.94
N PRO A 11 -21.84 -3.71 -50.66
CA PRO A 11 -22.70 -3.33 -49.55
C PRO A 11 -22.93 -1.81 -49.58
N THR A 12 -24.16 -1.41 -49.87
CA THR A 12 -24.61 -0.02 -49.87
C THR A 12 -24.85 0.45 -48.43
N GLY A 13 -23.89 1.23 -47.92
CA GLY A 13 -24.06 2.35 -46.98
C GLY A 13 -24.95 2.15 -45.75
N ALA A 14 -24.34 1.77 -44.61
CA ALA A 14 -24.84 2.13 -43.28
C ALA A 14 -23.73 2.36 -42.21
N PRO A 15 -22.55 2.97 -42.50
CA PRO A 15 -21.48 3.07 -41.50
C PRO A 15 -21.66 4.19 -40.44
N SER A 16 -22.63 5.12 -40.61
CA SER A 16 -22.75 6.29 -39.74
C SER A 16 -23.50 6.03 -38.44
N ALA A 17 -24.59 5.25 -38.48
CA ALA A 17 -25.45 4.98 -37.33
C ALA A 17 -24.74 4.17 -36.24
N LEU A 18 -23.87 3.25 -36.63
CA LEU A 18 -23.12 2.41 -35.68
C LEU A 18 -22.10 3.24 -34.88
N ARG A 19 -21.45 4.23 -35.52
CA ARG A 19 -20.48 5.10 -34.86
C ARG A 19 -21.14 6.02 -33.85
N THR A 20 -22.32 6.55 -34.17
CA THR A 20 -23.07 7.43 -33.26
C THR A 20 -23.59 6.67 -32.04
N ALA A 21 -24.11 5.46 -32.23
CA ALA A 21 -24.55 4.61 -31.13
C ALA A 21 -23.40 4.23 -30.18
N LEU A 22 -22.21 3.96 -30.72
CA LEU A 22 -21.05 3.56 -29.92
C LEU A 22 -20.49 4.74 -29.10
N VAL A 23 -20.43 5.94 -29.69
CA VAL A 23 -20.02 7.16 -28.97
C VAL A 23 -21.01 7.49 -27.86
N ALA A 24 -22.33 7.40 -28.12
CA ALA A 24 -23.36 7.62 -27.11
C ALA A 24 -23.28 6.62 -25.96
N CYS A 25 -22.99 5.35 -26.26
CA CYS A 25 -22.84 4.32 -25.23
C CYS A 25 -21.59 4.55 -24.37
N LEU A 26 -20.47 4.99 -24.95
CA LEU A 26 -19.24 5.32 -24.22
C LEU A 26 -19.38 6.56 -23.34
N THR A 27 -20.07 7.60 -23.80
CA THR A 27 -20.32 8.79 -22.98
C THR A 27 -21.25 8.51 -21.82
N VAL A 28 -22.31 7.70 -22.04
CA VAL A 28 -23.19 7.26 -20.95
C VAL A 28 -22.41 6.40 -19.95
N LEU A 29 -21.54 5.50 -20.40
CA LEU A 29 -20.71 4.69 -19.51
C LEU A 29 -19.72 5.55 -18.70
N ALA A 30 -19.13 6.58 -19.30
CA ALA A 30 -18.22 7.50 -18.61
C ALA A 30 -18.92 8.36 -17.55
N LEU A 31 -20.19 8.72 -17.77
CA LEU A 31 -21.02 9.47 -16.80
C LEU A 31 -21.53 8.60 -15.65
N LEU A 32 -21.57 7.28 -15.84
CA LEU A 32 -22.02 6.30 -14.84
C LEU A 32 -20.89 5.71 -14.00
N VAL A 33 -19.62 6.09 -14.25
CA VAL A 33 -18.54 5.80 -13.30
C VAL A 33 -18.74 6.79 -12.15
N PRO A 34 -19.29 6.37 -10.98
CA PRO A 34 -19.20 7.21 -9.80
C PRO A 34 -17.72 7.57 -9.66
N ALA A 35 -17.42 8.83 -9.39
CA ALA A 35 -16.07 9.23 -9.00
C ALA A 35 -15.70 8.41 -7.76
N VAL A 36 -15.21 7.20 -7.97
CA VAL A 36 -14.56 6.37 -6.98
C VAL A 36 -13.42 7.25 -6.56
N GLY A 37 -13.61 7.89 -5.40
CA GLY A 37 -12.60 8.69 -4.76
C GLY A 37 -11.34 7.85 -4.83
N VAL A 38 -10.33 8.38 -5.52
CA VAL A 38 -8.99 7.80 -5.55
C VAL A 38 -8.68 7.46 -4.10
N ALA A 39 -8.70 6.16 -3.78
CA ALA A 39 -8.44 5.70 -2.43
C ALA A 39 -7.06 6.25 -2.08
N THR A 40 -7.03 7.19 -1.17
CA THR A 40 -5.86 7.99 -0.83
C THR A 40 -4.93 7.17 0.06
N ALA A 41 -4.41 6.07 -0.48
CA ALA A 41 -3.46 5.22 0.22
C ALA A 41 -2.23 6.04 0.67
N ASP A 42 -1.89 7.09 -0.07
CA ASP A 42 -0.71 7.92 0.19
C ASP A 42 -0.93 9.02 1.27
N THR A 43 -2.17 9.39 1.62
CA THR A 43 -2.39 10.53 2.53
C THR A 43 -1.95 10.23 3.96
N PHE A 44 -2.07 8.98 4.44
CA PHE A 44 -1.61 8.61 5.78
C PHE A 44 -0.09 8.78 5.91
N ASP A 45 0.67 8.31 4.92
CA ASP A 45 2.13 8.43 4.89
C ASP A 45 2.57 9.91 4.86
N ASP A 46 1.82 10.76 4.15
CA ASP A 46 2.05 12.20 4.14
C ASP A 46 1.77 12.84 5.50
N ILE A 47 0.63 12.54 6.13
CA ILE A 47 0.27 13.06 7.48
C ILE A 47 1.34 12.64 8.50
N TYR A 48 1.73 11.37 8.45
CA TYR A 48 2.75 10.80 9.32
C TYR A 48 4.11 11.48 9.11
N THR A 49 4.50 11.67 7.86
CA THR A 49 5.77 12.32 7.50
C THR A 49 5.80 13.78 7.94
N ASP A 50 4.69 14.51 7.80
CA ASP A 50 4.58 15.88 8.30
C ASP A 50 4.73 15.91 9.82
N PHE A 51 3.97 15.08 10.55
CA PHE A 51 4.08 15.02 12.00
C PHE A 51 5.49 14.65 12.47
N ARG A 52 6.17 13.71 11.81
CA ARG A 52 7.56 13.36 12.15
C ARG A 52 8.51 14.56 12.01
N LYS A 53 8.25 15.46 11.05
CA LYS A 53 9.08 16.65 10.80
C LYS A 53 8.76 17.81 11.74
N THR A 54 7.49 18.10 11.96
CA THR A 54 7.02 19.32 12.65
C THR A 54 6.53 19.06 14.07
N GLN A 55 6.26 17.81 14.42
CA GLN A 55 5.52 17.39 15.62
C GLN A 55 4.10 17.99 15.72
N GLU A 56 3.57 18.51 14.61
CA GLU A 56 2.23 19.08 14.50
C GLU A 56 1.61 18.80 13.13
N ILE A 57 0.32 18.48 13.07
CA ILE A 57 -0.39 18.22 11.81
C ILE A 57 -1.10 19.49 11.38
N ALA A 58 -0.80 19.96 10.17
CA ALA A 58 -1.44 21.14 9.60
C ALA A 58 -2.91 20.83 9.25
N ALA A 59 -3.84 21.28 10.09
CA ALA A 59 -5.27 21.01 9.95
C ALA A 59 -5.86 21.44 8.59
N CYS A 60 -5.32 22.50 7.99
CA CYS A 60 -5.79 23.00 6.69
C CYS A 60 -5.15 22.32 5.48
N LYS A 61 -4.17 21.43 5.69
CA LYS A 61 -3.52 20.68 4.61
C LYS A 61 -4.31 19.41 4.26
N TYR A 62 -5.02 18.86 5.24
CA TYR A 62 -5.73 17.59 5.13
C TYR A 62 -7.21 17.81 5.41
N THR A 63 -8.08 17.08 4.75
CA THR A 63 -9.52 17.13 5.04
C THR A 63 -9.82 16.46 6.38
N VAL A 64 -10.89 16.89 7.04
CA VAL A 64 -11.35 16.26 8.29
C VAL A 64 -11.64 14.76 8.12
N ALA A 65 -12.10 14.36 6.92
CA ALA A 65 -12.32 12.95 6.59
C ALA A 65 -11.01 12.16 6.56
N GLU A 66 -9.96 12.67 5.92
CA GLU A 66 -8.64 12.02 5.86
C GLU A 66 -7.99 11.93 7.24
N LEU A 67 -8.14 12.96 8.08
CA LEU A 67 -7.61 12.94 9.44
C LEU A 67 -8.31 11.89 10.32
N ARG A 68 -9.62 11.67 10.11
CA ARG A 68 -10.37 10.60 10.79
C ARG A 68 -9.98 9.22 10.28
N ASP A 69 -9.86 9.04 8.97
CA ASP A 69 -9.37 7.78 8.38
C ASP A 69 -7.97 7.45 8.90
N ALA A 70 -7.09 8.45 8.98
CA ALA A 70 -5.77 8.29 9.57
C ALA A 70 -5.83 7.88 11.06
N LYS A 71 -6.75 8.47 11.82
CA LYS A 71 -6.99 8.11 13.22
C LYS A 71 -7.46 6.66 13.35
N ASP A 72 -8.39 6.21 12.51
CA ASP A 72 -8.94 4.86 12.58
C ASP A 72 -7.90 3.79 12.21
N ARG A 73 -6.94 4.11 11.33
CA ARG A 73 -5.80 3.22 11.00
C ARG A 73 -4.77 3.09 12.11
N LEU A 74 -4.72 4.04 13.05
CA LEU A 74 -3.88 3.95 14.25
C LEU A 74 -4.54 2.97 15.22
N GLY A 75 -4.36 1.67 14.96
CA GLY A 75 -4.78 0.64 15.92
C GLY A 75 -4.17 0.89 17.30
N SER A 76 -4.74 0.28 18.35
CA SER A 76 -4.48 0.55 19.78
C SER A 76 -3.01 0.66 20.22
N ASP A 77 -2.08 0.05 19.51
CA ASP A 77 -0.65 0.03 19.86
C ASP A 77 0.11 1.29 19.42
N SER A 78 -0.54 2.24 18.75
CA SER A 78 0.13 3.43 18.20
C SER A 78 0.81 4.30 19.26
N GLU A 79 0.27 4.36 20.47
CA GLU A 79 0.85 5.14 21.58
C GLU A 79 2.25 4.66 21.97
N GLN A 80 2.52 3.36 21.80
CA GLN A 80 3.81 2.77 22.13
C GLN A 80 4.91 3.18 21.14
N TYR A 81 4.54 3.40 19.87
CA TYR A 81 5.49 3.68 18.80
C TYR A 81 5.60 5.18 18.50
N LEU A 82 4.52 5.94 18.74
CA LEU A 82 4.37 7.35 18.37
C LEU A 82 3.67 8.15 19.49
N PRO A 83 4.39 8.49 20.57
CA PRO A 83 3.82 9.30 21.63
C PRO A 83 3.37 10.66 21.08
N GLY A 84 2.11 11.02 21.34
CA GLY A 84 1.52 12.32 20.98
C GLY A 84 0.94 12.44 19.57
N PHE A 85 1.08 11.43 18.69
CA PHE A 85 0.47 11.49 17.35
C PHE A 85 -1.07 11.45 17.36
N PRO A 86 -1.74 10.60 18.18
CA PRO A 86 -3.20 10.62 18.30
C PRO A 86 -3.74 11.97 18.80
N ASP A 87 -3.08 12.58 19.79
CA ASP A 87 -3.45 13.91 20.30
C ASP A 87 -3.29 15.00 19.22
N ALA A 88 -2.25 14.91 18.39
CA ALA A 88 -2.04 15.83 17.28
C ALA A 88 -3.12 15.69 16.19
N LEU A 89 -3.57 14.46 15.91
CA LEU A 89 -4.71 14.22 15.02
C LEU A 89 -6.01 14.79 15.58
N ASP A 90 -6.29 14.59 16.87
CA ASP A 90 -7.48 15.15 17.51
C ASP A 90 -7.49 16.68 17.51
N LYS A 91 -6.33 17.29 17.79
CA LYS A 91 -6.13 18.74 17.67
C LYS A 91 -6.37 19.22 16.23
N ALA A 92 -5.86 18.50 15.24
CA ALA A 92 -6.05 18.85 13.83
C ALA A 92 -7.50 18.66 13.36
N ILE A 93 -8.19 17.60 13.78
CA ILE A 93 -9.61 17.36 13.49
C ILE A 93 -10.48 18.46 14.11
N ALA A 94 -10.18 18.87 15.35
CA ALA A 94 -10.87 19.97 16.00
C ALA A 94 -10.65 21.31 15.29
N ALA A 95 -9.46 21.54 14.75
CA ALA A 95 -9.10 22.76 14.02
C ALA A 95 -9.55 22.76 12.53
N GLY A 96 -9.70 21.59 11.91
CA GLY A 96 -10.02 21.47 10.47
C GLY A 96 -11.38 22.03 10.05
N GLY A 97 -12.23 22.41 11.01
CA GLY A 97 -13.50 23.10 10.75
C GLY A 97 -13.39 24.60 10.47
N SER A 98 -12.22 25.22 10.65
CA SER A 98 -12.02 26.68 10.52
C SER A 98 -11.04 27.10 9.44
N CYS A 99 -10.75 26.20 8.49
CA CYS A 99 -9.93 26.54 7.33
C CYS A 99 -10.84 27.22 6.30
N ASP A 100 -11.07 28.52 6.45
CA ASP A 100 -11.81 29.32 5.47
C ASP A 100 -11.20 29.13 4.07
N ASP A 101 -12.06 28.84 3.08
CA ASP A 101 -11.73 28.50 1.68
C ASP A 101 -10.89 29.56 0.93
N ASP A 102 -10.64 30.72 1.54
CA ASP A 102 -9.81 31.79 1.00
C ASP A 102 -8.30 31.57 1.19
N ALA A 103 -7.89 30.58 2.00
CA ALA A 103 -6.49 30.21 2.18
C ALA A 103 -6.11 28.96 1.36
N LYS A 104 -6.33 29.00 0.04
CA LYS A 104 -5.71 28.05 -0.90
C LYS A 104 -4.20 27.98 -0.60
N PRO A 105 -3.59 26.79 -0.47
CA PRO A 105 -2.18 26.66 -0.09
C PRO A 105 -1.30 27.23 -1.21
N SER A 106 -0.89 28.50 -1.06
CA SER A 106 0.20 29.08 -1.82
C SER A 106 1.49 28.51 -1.24
N GLY A 107 2.27 27.86 -2.08
CA GLY A 107 3.31 26.94 -1.67
C GLY A 107 4.39 27.52 -0.76
N SER A 108 4.94 26.63 0.07
CA SER A 108 6.36 26.56 0.43
C SER A 108 7.09 27.90 0.52
N GLY A 109 6.68 28.73 1.47
CA GLY A 109 7.43 29.89 1.92
C GLY A 109 8.10 29.60 3.25
N SER A 110 9.32 29.09 3.21
CA SER A 110 10.25 29.13 4.34
C SER A 110 10.45 30.59 4.75
N SER A 111 9.95 31.00 5.90
CA SER A 111 10.41 32.22 6.57
C SER A 111 10.33 32.05 8.08
N GLY A 112 11.50 32.10 8.70
CA GLY A 112 11.70 31.98 10.13
C GLY A 112 10.92 33.03 10.92
N GLY A 113 10.52 32.63 12.13
CA GLY A 113 9.85 33.48 13.09
C GLY A 113 10.00 32.89 14.47
N SER A 114 11.03 33.37 15.16
CA SER A 114 11.37 33.07 16.56
C SER A 114 10.19 33.41 17.49
N GLY A 115 9.91 32.53 18.46
CA GLY A 115 8.90 32.77 19.48
C GLY A 115 8.86 31.64 20.50
N GLY A 116 9.76 31.70 21.47
CA GLY A 116 9.87 30.70 22.54
C GLY A 116 8.56 30.52 23.33
N SER A 117 8.26 29.26 23.62
CA SER A 117 7.44 28.85 24.76
C SER A 117 8.07 27.57 25.28
N THR A 118 8.87 27.71 26.32
CA THR A 118 9.49 26.61 27.06
C THR A 118 8.38 25.70 27.60
N PRO A 119 8.31 24.41 27.22
CA PRO A 119 7.40 23.48 27.88
C PRO A 119 7.90 23.27 29.31
N SER A 120 7.02 23.47 30.29
CA SER A 120 7.28 23.07 31.67
C SER A 120 7.49 21.55 31.71
N ALA A 121 8.65 21.14 32.20
CA ALA A 121 8.97 19.73 32.39
C ALA A 121 7.95 19.07 33.33
N PRO A 122 7.39 17.90 32.99
CA PRO A 122 6.63 17.12 33.95
C PRO A 122 7.59 16.66 35.06
N THR A 123 7.25 17.02 36.29
CA THR A 123 7.91 16.50 37.50
C THR A 123 7.56 15.03 37.62
N THR A 124 8.49 14.15 37.27
CA THR A 124 8.38 12.72 37.54
C THR A 124 8.77 12.47 38.99
N THR A 125 7.78 12.13 39.81
CA THR A 125 8.00 11.59 41.15
C THR A 125 8.61 10.19 41.01
N PRO A 126 9.79 9.90 41.61
CA PRO A 126 10.32 8.54 41.62
C PRO A 126 9.47 7.68 42.56
N SER A 127 8.67 6.77 42.00
CA SER A 127 8.03 5.71 42.76
C SER A 127 9.07 4.63 43.07
N THR A 128 9.49 4.56 44.33
CA THR A 128 10.34 3.50 44.88
C THR A 128 9.61 2.16 44.78
N ALA A 129 9.95 1.35 43.80
CA ALA A 129 9.55 -0.06 43.76
C ALA A 129 10.43 -0.85 44.73
N ALA A 130 9.80 -1.41 45.75
CA ALA A 130 10.41 -2.35 46.68
C ALA A 130 10.74 -3.67 45.96
N PRO A 131 11.96 -4.22 46.07
CA PRO A 131 12.22 -5.58 45.63
C PRO A 131 11.57 -6.57 46.60
N ALA A 132 10.61 -7.34 46.08
CA ALA A 132 10.01 -8.48 46.76
C ALA A 132 11.04 -9.57 47.01
N THR A 133 10.95 -10.13 48.21
CA THR A 133 11.70 -11.24 48.74
C THR A 133 11.27 -12.53 48.05
N THR A 134 12.21 -13.31 47.50
CA THR A 134 11.99 -14.74 47.28
C THR A 134 13.19 -15.53 47.78
N THR A 135 12.86 -16.60 48.49
CA THR A 135 13.66 -17.36 49.43
C THR A 135 13.93 -18.74 48.84
N THR A 136 15.20 -19.19 48.87
CA THR A 136 15.69 -20.58 49.09
C THR A 136 15.33 -21.65 48.03
N THR A 137 16.27 -22.43 47.46
CA THR A 137 16.98 -23.57 48.08
C THR A 137 18.34 -23.93 47.46
N THR A 138 19.27 -24.21 48.38
CA THR A 138 20.49 -25.04 48.42
C THR A 138 20.69 -26.17 47.40
N GLN A 139 21.92 -26.30 46.86
CA GLN A 139 22.65 -27.59 46.87
C GLN A 139 24.18 -27.39 46.80
N THR A 140 24.87 -27.97 47.79
CA THR A 140 26.32 -28.03 47.98
C THR A 140 26.88 -29.34 47.43
N ALA A 141 28.05 -29.32 46.75
CA ALA A 141 29.04 -30.42 46.72
C ALA A 141 30.39 -29.91 46.12
N PRO A 142 31.54 -30.62 46.27
CA PRO A 142 32.74 -30.07 46.92
C PRO A 142 33.93 -29.79 45.98
N ALA A 143 34.94 -29.15 46.57
CA ALA A 143 36.17 -28.64 45.98
C ALA A 143 37.09 -29.71 45.37
N THR A 144 37.77 -29.32 44.28
CA THR A 144 39.08 -29.87 43.90
C THR A 144 40.04 -28.71 43.67
N THR A 145 41.01 -28.59 44.56
CA THR A 145 42.15 -27.68 44.49
C THR A 145 43.18 -28.25 43.53
N THR A 146 43.53 -27.49 42.49
CA THR A 146 44.77 -27.68 41.72
C THR A 146 45.50 -26.35 41.64
N ALA A 147 46.77 -26.38 42.03
CA ALA A 147 47.69 -25.25 42.08
C ALA A 147 48.07 -24.74 40.67
N PRO A 148 48.59 -23.51 40.55
CA PRO A 148 48.53 -22.72 39.33
C PRO A 148 49.67 -23.02 38.36
N VAL A 149 49.32 -23.25 37.09
CA VAL A 149 50.27 -23.10 35.98
C VAL A 149 50.06 -21.71 35.41
N ALA A 150 51.11 -20.88 35.47
CA ALA A 150 51.10 -19.54 34.90
C ALA A 150 50.94 -19.62 33.36
N PRO A 151 49.86 -19.07 32.78
CA PRO A 151 49.77 -18.96 31.33
C PRO A 151 50.74 -17.89 30.82
N ALA A 152 51.38 -18.19 29.69
CA ALA A 152 52.22 -17.24 28.97
C ALA A 152 51.44 -15.97 28.58
N PRO A 153 52.08 -14.80 28.47
CA PRO A 153 51.41 -13.56 28.10
C PRO A 153 50.87 -13.66 26.67
N THR A 154 49.58 -13.93 26.53
CA THR A 154 48.86 -13.75 25.27
C THR A 154 48.57 -12.27 25.09
N THR A 155 49.19 -11.68 24.07
CA THR A 155 48.84 -10.36 23.53
C THR A 155 47.32 -10.28 23.34
N PRO A 156 46.64 -9.23 23.86
CA PRO A 156 45.21 -9.06 23.66
C PRO A 156 44.93 -8.94 22.16
N ALA A 157 44.25 -9.93 21.60
CA ALA A 157 43.64 -9.78 20.28
C ALA A 157 42.64 -8.62 20.35
N PRO A 158 42.59 -7.73 19.35
CA PRO A 158 41.64 -6.62 19.35
C PRO A 158 40.23 -7.18 19.53
N ALA A 159 39.55 -6.70 20.58
CA ALA A 159 38.18 -7.06 20.87
C ALA A 159 37.35 -6.81 19.61
N ALA A 160 36.78 -7.89 19.05
CA ALA A 160 35.85 -7.78 17.95
C ALA A 160 34.75 -6.80 18.38
N ALA A 161 34.56 -5.74 17.59
CA ALA A 161 33.49 -4.79 17.81
C ALA A 161 32.19 -5.57 17.95
N VAL A 162 31.50 -5.40 19.08
CA VAL A 162 30.19 -5.99 19.33
C VAL A 162 29.28 -5.43 18.25
N GLN A 163 29.07 -6.21 17.20
CA GLN A 163 28.08 -5.92 16.18
C GLN A 163 26.73 -6.02 16.90
N PRO A 164 25.98 -4.93 17.06
CA PRO A 164 24.69 -4.98 17.74
C PRO A 164 23.84 -6.02 17.02
N ALA A 165 23.35 -7.00 17.79
CA ALA A 165 22.47 -8.02 17.27
C ALA A 165 21.32 -7.31 16.54
N PRO A 166 21.00 -7.69 15.29
CA PRO A 166 19.84 -7.14 14.61
C PRO A 166 18.64 -7.35 15.53
N ALA A 167 18.03 -6.24 15.95
CA ALA A 167 16.81 -6.28 16.73
C ALA A 167 15.81 -7.10 15.92
N ALA A 168 15.44 -8.29 16.42
CA ALA A 168 14.43 -9.13 15.83
C ALA A 168 13.10 -8.37 15.84
N GLN A 169 12.83 -7.64 14.76
CA GLN A 169 11.54 -7.00 14.49
C GLN A 169 10.58 -7.97 13.77
N ASP A 170 10.97 -9.24 13.60
CA ASP A 170 10.24 -10.26 12.84
C ASP A 170 8.94 -10.76 13.51
N GLY A 171 8.63 -10.32 14.74
CA GLY A 171 7.47 -10.81 15.49
C GLY A 171 6.23 -9.90 15.48
N VAL A 172 6.37 -8.60 15.20
CA VAL A 172 5.28 -7.63 15.40
C VAL A 172 4.53 -7.30 14.11
N ILE A 173 5.11 -7.60 12.95
CA ILE A 173 4.42 -7.44 11.65
C ILE A 173 3.48 -8.62 11.35
N ALA A 174 3.66 -9.78 12.00
CA ALA A 174 2.85 -10.98 11.73
C ALA A 174 1.56 -11.09 12.58
N ALA A 175 1.46 -10.38 13.71
CA ALA A 175 0.32 -10.52 14.63
C ALA A 175 -0.83 -9.51 14.40
N ARG A 176 -0.71 -8.62 13.42
CA ARG A 176 -1.75 -7.62 13.09
C ARG A 176 -2.53 -7.93 11.81
N ALA A 177 -2.54 -9.19 11.37
CA ALA A 177 -3.20 -9.63 10.14
C ALA A 177 -4.66 -10.12 10.34
N GLU A 178 -5.27 -9.92 11.52
CA GLU A 178 -6.67 -10.30 11.79
C GLU A 178 -7.52 -9.17 12.37
N THR A 179 -7.20 -7.90 12.10
CA THR A 179 -8.29 -6.92 12.07
C THR A 179 -9.13 -7.29 10.86
N ALA A 180 -10.39 -7.67 11.10
CA ALA A 180 -11.37 -7.96 10.06
C ALA A 180 -11.22 -6.92 8.95
N ASP A 181 -10.62 -7.38 7.86
CA ASP A 181 -10.35 -6.61 6.69
C ASP A 181 -11.75 -6.25 6.17
N ASP A 182 -12.23 -5.03 6.47
CA ASP A 182 -13.20 -4.33 5.63
C ASP A 182 -12.52 -3.97 4.30
N GLY A 183 -11.76 -4.93 3.75
CA GLY A 183 -11.29 -4.93 2.40
C GLY A 183 -12.51 -4.77 1.52
N PRO A 184 -12.34 -4.15 0.35
CA PRO A 184 -13.43 -3.71 -0.49
C PRO A 184 -14.43 -4.86 -0.61
N GLU A 185 -15.63 -4.64 -0.03
CA GLU A 185 -16.65 -5.68 0.17
C GLU A 185 -16.70 -6.55 -1.08
N GLY A 186 -16.82 -7.88 -0.98
CA GLY A 186 -16.60 -8.79 -2.12
C GLY A 186 -17.33 -8.41 -3.42
N TRP A 187 -18.40 -7.62 -3.36
CA TRP A 187 -19.05 -7.01 -4.52
C TRP A 187 -18.15 -6.05 -5.32
N THR A 188 -17.23 -5.31 -4.69
CA THR A 188 -16.31 -4.38 -5.34
C THR A 188 -15.41 -5.11 -6.32
N TRP A 189 -14.85 -6.26 -5.92
CA TRP A 189 -14.07 -7.12 -6.81
C TRP A 189 -14.93 -7.70 -7.93
N ALA A 190 -16.18 -8.08 -7.64
CA ALA A 190 -17.11 -8.56 -8.65
C ALA A 190 -17.46 -7.48 -9.69
N VAL A 191 -17.70 -6.23 -9.25
CA VAL A 191 -17.95 -5.08 -10.12
C VAL A 191 -16.72 -4.76 -10.96
N LEU A 192 -15.53 -4.78 -10.38
CA LEU A 192 -14.28 -4.56 -11.11
C LEU A 192 -14.07 -5.64 -12.18
N ALA A 193 -14.27 -6.92 -11.82
CA ALA A 193 -14.16 -8.03 -12.77
C ALA A 193 -15.19 -7.90 -13.91
N ALA A 194 -16.44 -7.55 -13.59
CA ALA A 194 -17.48 -7.32 -14.58
C ALA A 194 -17.15 -6.15 -15.52
N ALA A 195 -16.60 -5.06 -14.98
CA ALA A 195 -16.18 -3.90 -15.76
C ALA A 195 -15.04 -4.25 -16.74
N ILE A 196 -14.06 -5.05 -16.30
CA ILE A 196 -12.95 -5.53 -17.16
C ILE A 196 -13.49 -6.40 -18.30
N VAL A 197 -14.40 -7.35 -18.00
CA VAL A 197 -15.01 -8.22 -19.02
C VAL A 197 -15.84 -7.39 -20.01
N ALA A 198 -16.62 -6.43 -19.54
CA ALA A 198 -17.41 -5.54 -20.38
C ALA A 198 -16.51 -4.70 -21.31
N ALA A 199 -15.40 -4.14 -20.79
CA ALA A 199 -14.43 -3.40 -21.58
C ALA A 199 -13.77 -4.27 -22.66
N ALA A 200 -13.38 -5.51 -22.33
CA ALA A 200 -12.82 -6.46 -23.29
C ALA A 200 -13.83 -6.83 -24.39
N ALA A 201 -15.09 -7.06 -24.03
CA ALA A 201 -16.17 -7.35 -24.97
C ALA A 201 -16.45 -6.17 -25.92
N LEU A 202 -16.46 -4.94 -25.39
CA LEU A 202 -16.61 -3.72 -26.19
C LEU A 202 -15.43 -3.53 -27.15
N GLY A 203 -14.19 -3.75 -26.69
CA GLY A 203 -13.00 -3.74 -27.53
C GLY A 203 -13.09 -4.76 -28.66
N TRP A 204 -13.51 -6.00 -28.35
CA TRP A 204 -13.73 -7.05 -29.34
C TRP A 204 -14.82 -6.69 -30.37
N ALA A 205 -15.95 -6.15 -29.90
CA ALA A 205 -17.04 -5.70 -30.76
C ALA A 205 -16.57 -4.57 -31.69
N PHE A 206 -15.79 -3.62 -31.18
CA PHE A 206 -15.22 -2.52 -31.97
C PHE A 206 -14.27 -3.01 -33.07
N VAL A 207 -13.39 -3.97 -32.74
CA VAL A 207 -12.47 -4.58 -33.71
C VAL A 207 -13.23 -5.31 -34.83
N ASN A 208 -14.32 -6.01 -34.49
CA ASN A 208 -15.15 -6.68 -35.50
C ASN A 208 -16.00 -5.69 -36.33
N ALA A 209 -16.55 -4.66 -35.68
CA ALA A 209 -17.43 -3.67 -36.29
C ALA A 209 -16.70 -2.73 -37.27
N THR A 210 -15.45 -2.38 -36.98
CA THR A 210 -14.65 -1.51 -37.85
C THR A 210 -14.15 -2.20 -39.12
N GLY A 211 -14.40 -3.52 -39.24
CA GLY A 211 -13.79 -4.36 -40.26
C GLY A 211 -12.30 -4.53 -39.98
N ARG A 212 -11.72 -5.68 -40.33
CA ARG A 212 -10.27 -5.94 -40.15
C ARG A 212 -9.46 -4.81 -40.77
N VAL A 213 -9.02 -3.87 -39.95
CA VAL A 213 -8.23 -2.75 -40.44
C VAL A 213 -6.90 -3.34 -40.87
N ALA A 214 -6.61 -3.31 -42.18
CA ALA A 214 -5.49 -4.06 -42.74
C ALA A 214 -4.14 -3.71 -42.09
N TRP A 215 -4.01 -2.52 -41.50
CA TRP A 215 -2.81 -2.09 -40.76
C TRP A 215 -2.68 -2.71 -39.37
N LEU A 216 -3.75 -3.28 -38.79
CA LEU A 216 -3.71 -4.00 -37.50
C LEU A 216 -3.32 -5.47 -37.66
N THR A 217 -3.28 -6.00 -38.88
CA THR A 217 -2.89 -7.40 -39.15
C THR A 217 -1.51 -7.77 -38.57
N PRO A 218 -0.46 -6.94 -38.71
CA PRO A 218 0.84 -7.21 -38.08
C PRO A 218 0.74 -7.22 -36.55
N LEU A 219 -0.02 -6.28 -35.98
CA LEU A 219 -0.25 -6.17 -34.53
C LEU A 219 -0.97 -7.39 -33.97
N GLY A 220 -1.93 -7.95 -34.73
CA GLY A 220 -2.62 -9.19 -34.38
C GLY A 220 -1.67 -10.39 -34.31
N HIS A 221 -0.66 -10.45 -35.18
CA HIS A 221 0.34 -11.52 -35.12
C HIS A 221 1.23 -11.40 -33.87
N SER A 222 1.72 -10.19 -33.57
CA SER A 222 2.55 -9.94 -32.39
C SER A 222 1.78 -10.19 -31.08
N MET A 223 0.53 -9.72 -30.97
CA MET A 223 -0.31 -9.98 -29.81
C MET A 223 -0.70 -11.46 -29.71
N GLY A 224 -0.93 -12.14 -30.84
CA GLY A 224 -1.19 -13.58 -30.86
C GLY A 224 -0.02 -14.39 -30.31
N GLU A 225 1.20 -14.06 -30.74
CA GLU A 225 2.41 -14.73 -30.24
C GLU A 225 2.67 -14.41 -28.76
N ALA A 226 2.51 -13.15 -28.34
CA ALA A 226 2.64 -12.75 -26.94
C ALA A 226 1.61 -13.47 -26.05
N GLY A 227 0.34 -13.52 -26.49
CA GLY A 227 -0.72 -14.23 -25.78
C GLY A 227 -0.45 -15.73 -25.68
N TRP A 228 0.05 -16.34 -26.76
CA TRP A 228 0.46 -17.74 -26.75
C TRP A 228 1.57 -18.00 -25.72
N ARG A 229 2.62 -17.17 -25.68
CA ARG A 229 3.72 -17.29 -24.69
C ARG A 229 3.25 -17.13 -23.25
N ILE A 230 2.35 -16.17 -22.99
CA ILE A 230 1.77 -15.95 -21.66
C ILE A 230 0.90 -17.16 -21.23
N SER A 231 0.11 -17.71 -22.15
CA SER A 231 -0.73 -18.88 -21.86
C SER A 231 0.10 -20.11 -21.47
N LEU A 232 1.28 -20.29 -22.08
CA LEU A 232 2.20 -21.37 -21.74
C LEU A 232 2.74 -21.21 -20.31
N ARG A 233 3.12 -19.98 -19.92
CA ARG A 233 3.56 -19.68 -18.54
C ARG A 233 2.47 -19.91 -17.51
N TRP A 234 1.22 -19.57 -17.83
CA TRP A 234 0.09 -19.84 -16.94
C TRP A 234 -0.12 -21.36 -16.78
N ALA A 235 -0.01 -22.13 -17.86
CA ALA A 235 -0.11 -23.58 -17.79
C ALA A 235 1.00 -24.18 -16.90
N GLU A 236 2.26 -23.75 -17.07
CA GLU A 236 3.37 -24.14 -16.19
C GLU A 236 3.09 -23.80 -14.72
N PHE A 237 2.59 -22.59 -14.45
CA PHE A 237 2.24 -22.17 -13.10
C PHE A 237 1.10 -22.99 -12.48
N ARG A 238 0.07 -23.36 -13.25
CA ARG A 238 -0.99 -24.28 -12.79
C ARG A 238 -0.46 -25.66 -12.48
N ASP A 239 0.43 -26.16 -13.33
CA ASP A 239 1.03 -27.47 -13.15
C ASP A 239 1.90 -27.48 -11.89
N TRP A 240 2.65 -26.41 -11.68
CA TRP A 240 3.40 -26.16 -10.45
C TRP A 240 2.49 -26.11 -9.21
N MET A 241 1.36 -25.39 -9.26
CA MET A 241 0.39 -25.36 -8.15
C MET A 241 -0.23 -26.74 -7.89
N ARG A 242 -0.43 -27.56 -8.92
CA ARG A 242 -1.05 -28.88 -8.79
C ARG A 242 -0.11 -29.94 -8.23
N PHE A 243 1.15 -29.91 -8.64
CA PHE A 243 2.13 -30.95 -8.30
C PHE A 243 3.15 -30.53 -7.23
N GLY A 244 3.19 -29.24 -6.87
CA GLY A 244 4.19 -28.69 -5.94
C GLY A 244 5.61 -28.76 -6.50
N THR A 245 6.56 -28.08 -5.88
CA THR A 245 8.01 -28.06 -6.25
C THR A 245 8.73 -29.42 -6.09
N GLY A 246 8.02 -30.54 -6.00
CA GLY A 246 8.57 -31.86 -5.65
C GLY A 246 9.33 -32.57 -6.78
N ARG A 247 10.27 -31.88 -7.45
CA ARG A 247 11.35 -32.51 -8.21
C ARG A 247 12.69 -32.20 -7.59
#